data_AF-A0A2V8FII7-F1
#
_entry.id   AF-A0A2V8FII7-F1
#
_cell.length_a   1.000
_cell.length_b   1.000
_cell.length_c   1.000
_cell.angle_alpha   90.00
_cell.angle_beta   90.00
_cell.angle_gamma   90.00
#
_symmetry.space_group_name_H-M   'P 1'
#
loop_
_entity.id
_entity.type
_entity.pdbx_description
1 polymer ?
#
loop_
_entity_poly.entity_id
_entity_poly.type
_entity_poly.pdbx_seq_one_letter_code
_entity_poly.pdbx_strand_id
1 'polypeptide(L)' 'MYDRKTLQPLDSFGRPGVAPGEFYVLHHMTADSKGNLYASEVEDGRRIQKFVFKGLSSAAAK' A
#
# COMPACT_ATOMS: atom_id res chain seq x y z
N MET A 1 -7.48 3.13 0.81
CA MET A 1 -7.94 3.80 -0.42
C MET A 1 -9.21 4.57 -0.12
N TYR A 2 -9.35 5.78 -0.65
CA TYR A 2 -10.50 6.64 -0.40
C TYR A 2 -11.08 7.16 -1.72
N ASP A 3 -12.39 7.36 -1.76
CA ASP A 3 -13.03 8.10 -2.83
C ASP A 3 -12.60 9.57 -2.76
N ARG A 4 -12.19 10.14 -3.90
CA ARG A 4 -11.58 11.47 -3.94
C ARG A 4 -12.55 12.59 -3.57
N LYS A 5 -13.85 12.43 -3.83
CA LYS A 5 -14.85 13.49 -3.61
C LYS A 5 -15.39 13.45 -2.19
N THR A 6 -15.67 12.26 -1.71
CA THR A 6 -16.40 12.03 -0.46
C THR A 6 -15.48 11.66 0.71
N LEU A 7 -14.22 11.32 0.43
CA LEU A 7 -13.28 10.75 1.40
C LEU A 7 -13.81 9.49 2.10
N GLN A 8 -14.77 8.81 1.50
CA GLN A 8 -15.25 7.53 2.00
C GLN A 8 -14.19 6.45 1.74
N PRO A 9 -13.91 5.57 2.71
CA PRO A 9 -12.98 4.47 2.51
C PRO A 9 -13.54 3.51 1.47
N LEU A 10 -12.75 3.22 0.45
CA LEU A 10 -13.09 2.26 -0.61
C LEU A 10 -12.51 0.88 -0.30
N ASP A 11 -11.28 0.85 0.19
CA ASP A 11 -10.52 -0.38 0.42
C ASP A 11 -9.30 -0.12 1.31
N SER A 12 -8.64 -1.17 1.78
CA SER A 12 -7.35 -1.12 2.47
C SER A 12 -6.55 -2.39 2.18
N PHE A 13 -5.22 -2.33 2.32
CA PHE A 13 -4.39 -3.51 2.14
C PHE A 13 -3.25 -3.53 3.16
N GLY A 14 -2.73 -4.74 3.40
CA GLY A 14 -1.73 -5.02 4.41
C GLY A 14 -2.31 -5.30 5.79
N ARG A 15 -1.45 -5.79 6.68
CA ARG A 15 -1.76 -6.14 8.07
C ARG A 15 -0.49 -6.08 8.92
N PRO A 16 -0.59 -6.04 10.26
CA PRO A 16 0.56 -6.09 11.14
C PRO A 16 1.42 -7.34 10.89
N GLY A 17 2.75 -7.18 10.80
CA GLY A 17 3.69 -8.29 10.69
C GLY A 17 4.94 -8.00 9.86
N VAL A 18 5.78 -9.03 9.69
CA VAL A 18 7.09 -8.92 9.03
C VAL A 18 7.22 -9.75 7.76
N ALA A 19 6.16 -10.45 7.33
CA ALA A 19 6.14 -11.16 6.06
C ALA A 19 5.90 -10.19 4.88
N PRO A 20 6.16 -10.62 3.62
CA PRO A 20 5.85 -9.80 2.44
C PRO A 20 4.38 -9.37 2.39
N GLY A 21 4.14 -8.07 2.23
CA GLY A 21 2.81 -7.47 2.24
C GLY A 21 2.25 -7.14 3.63
N GLU A 22 2.99 -7.46 4.69
CA GLU A 22 2.69 -7.03 6.07
C GLU A 22 3.52 -5.79 6.43
N PHE A 23 3.13 -5.12 7.52
CA PHE A 23 3.78 -3.89 7.99
C PHE A 23 4.01 -3.93 9.50
N TYR A 24 5.17 -3.48 9.95
CA TYR A 24 5.55 -3.37 11.36
C TYR A 24 5.53 -1.90 11.81
N VAL A 25 6.56 -1.12 11.45
CA VAL A 25 6.66 0.31 11.75
C VAL A 25 6.95 1.08 10.46
N LEU A 26 5.87 1.38 9.72
CA LEU A 26 5.94 2.12 8.45
C LEU A 26 6.25 3.59 8.71
N HIS A 27 7.36 4.07 8.16
CA HIS A 27 7.84 5.42 8.41
C HIS A 27 7.69 6.33 7.18
N HIS A 28 7.80 5.78 5.97
CA HIS A 28 7.71 6.58 4.76
C HIS A 28 7.15 5.77 3.59
N MET A 29 6.54 6.47 2.64
CA MET A 29 6.05 5.90 1.40
C MET A 29 6.23 6.87 0.23
N THR A 30 6.48 6.34 -0.95
CA THR A 30 6.58 7.12 -2.19
C THR A 30 6.07 6.31 -3.38
N ALA A 31 5.72 6.99 -4.46
CA ALA A 31 5.28 6.38 -5.72
C ALA A 31 6.21 6.79 -6.87
N ASP A 32 6.48 5.86 -7.78
CA ASP A 32 7.18 6.17 -9.04
C ASP A 32 6.20 6.58 -10.16
N SER A 33 6.74 7.07 -11.28
CA SER A 33 5.95 7.51 -12.43
C SER A 33 5.19 6.38 -13.15
N LYS A 34 5.49 5.12 -12.83
CA LYS A 34 4.76 3.94 -13.31
C LYS A 34 3.65 3.51 -12.35
N GLY A 35 3.46 4.24 -11.25
CA GLY A 35 2.45 4.00 -10.23
C GLY A 35 2.84 2.96 -9.19
N ASN A 36 4.07 2.42 -9.19
CA ASN A 36 4.48 1.48 -8.16
C ASN A 36 4.66 2.20 -6.82
N LEU A 37 4.24 1.55 -5.74
CA LEU A 37 4.39 2.07 -4.38
C LEU A 37 5.61 1.46 -3.71
N TYR A 38 6.36 2.30 -3.01
CA TYR A 38 7.50 1.90 -2.18
C TYR A 38 7.19 2.31 -0.75
N ALA A 39 7.25 1.35 0.16
CA ALA A 39 7.09 1.57 1.60
C ALA A 39 8.41 1.24 2.29
N SER A 40 8.87 2.12 3.18
CA SER A 40 10.05 1.89 4.02
C SER A 40 9.66 1.82 5.48
N GLU A 41 10.20 0.83 6.16
CA GLU A 41 9.91 0.51 7.55
C GLU A 41 11.18 0.57 8.39
N VAL A 42 11.03 1.01 9.64
CA VAL A 42 12.13 1.07 10.63
C VAL A 42 12.02 -0.10 11.61
N GLU A 43 12.89 -0.12 12.63
CA GLU A 43 12.98 -1.16 13.66
C GLU A 43 13.14 -2.59 13.08
N ASP A 44 12.27 -3.52 13.44
CA ASP A 44 12.32 -4.91 12.96
C ASP A 44 11.76 -5.08 11.55
N GLY A 45 11.08 -4.06 11.02
CA GLY A 45 10.68 -4.00 9.62
C GLY A 45 11.91 -3.91 8.71
N ARG A 46 12.84 -2.98 9.02
CA ARG A 46 14.16 -2.73 8.39
C ARG A 46 14.27 -3.12 6.90
N ARG A 47 13.26 -2.76 6.13
CA ARG A 47 13.12 -3.16 4.73
C ARG A 47 12.46 -2.06 3.92
N ILE A 48 12.61 -2.18 2.61
CA ILE A 48 11.79 -1.48 1.63
C ILE A 48 10.96 -2.53 0.89
N GLN A 49 9.66 -2.34 0.83
CA GLN A 49 8.75 -3.17 0.04
C GLN A 49 8.29 -2.40 -1.20
N LYS A 50 8.37 -3.05 -2.36
CA LYS A 50 7.84 -2.52 -3.62
C LYS A 50 6.54 -3.25 -3.98
N PHE A 51 5.48 -2.49 -4.17
CA PHE A 51 4.19 -2.97 -4.67
C PHE A 51 4.03 -2.55 -6.12
N VAL A 52 3.95 -3.55 -7.00
CA VAL A 52 3.84 -3.33 -8.44
C VAL A 52 2.41 -2.93 -8.77
N PHE A 53 2.24 -1.78 -9.41
CA PHE A 53 0.93 -1.39 -9.91
C PHE A 53 0.55 -2.25 -11.11
N LYS A 54 -0.59 -2.95 -11.00
CA LYS A 54 -1.09 -3.86 -12.04
C LYS A 54 -2.16 -3.24 -12.93
N GLY A 55 -2.41 -1.93 -12.79
CA GLY A 55 -3.48 -1.24 -13.49
C GLY A 55 -4.78 -1.21 -12.69
N LEU A 56 -5.81 -0.59 -13.28
CA LEU A 56 -7.16 -0.54 -12.73
C LEU A 56 -7.97 -1.70 -13.29
N SER A 57 -8.62 -2.47 -12.41
CA SER A 57 -9.66 -3.42 -12.79
C SER A 57 -11.04 -2.84 -12.45
N SER A 58 -12.08 -3.31 -13.15
CA SER A 58 -13.45 -3.06 -12.68
C SER A 58 -13.58 -3.59 -11.25
N ALA A 59 -14.11 -2.77 -10.36
CA ALA A 59 -14.46 -3.24 -9.02
C ALA A 59 -15.45 -4.41 -9.19
N ALA A 60 -15.22 -5.52 -8.47
CA ALA A 60 -16.21 -6.57 -8.39
C ALA A 60 -17.52 -5.95 -7.86
N ALA A 61 -18.64 -6.21 -8.53
CA ALA A 61 -19.94 -5.78 -8.04
C ALA A 61 -20.12 -6.33 -6.62
N LYS A 62 -20.43 -5.44 -5.68
CA LYS A 62 -20.62 -5.76 -4.27
C LYS A 62 -21.94 -6.49 -4.06
#